data_AF-A0AAV8ZHE7-F1
#
_entry.id   AF-A0AAV8ZHE7-F1
#
_cell.length_a   1.000
_cell.length_b   1.000
_cell.length_c   1.000
_cell.angle_alpha   90.00
_cell.angle_beta   90.00
_cell.angle_gamma   90.00
#
_symmetry.space_group_name_H-M   'P 1'
#
loop_
_entity.id
_entity.type
_entity.pdbx_description
1 polymer ?
#
loop_
_entity_poly.entity_id
_entity_poly.type
_entity_poly.pdbx_seq_one_letter_code
_entity_poly.pdbx_strand_id
1 'polypeptide(L)'
;MLLQKNLLGKGVNILDTFLNKTPNNENNEILGSVAVQIGIIDTLQLLEIKPRDSLGYSFGVLVAAYYNGHITLEETINCAFVINKFLNDVNKLCNTKKQNIIQVRYAN
;
A
#
# COMPACT_ATOMS: atom_id res chain seq x y z
N MET A 1 -7.60 15.01 -0.92
CA MET A 1 -7.29 15.40 -2.32
C MET A 1 -5.79 15.35 -2.66
N LEU A 2 -4.87 15.44 -1.69
CA LEU A 2 -3.41 15.36 -1.91
C LEU A 2 -2.89 13.94 -2.19
N LEU A 3 -3.42 12.92 -1.51
CA LEU A 3 -2.99 11.52 -1.64
C LEU A 3 -3.15 10.99 -3.09
N GLN A 4 -4.34 11.15 -3.68
CA GLN A 4 -4.61 10.72 -5.05
C GLN A 4 -3.72 11.47 -6.06
N LYS A 5 -3.44 12.77 -5.85
CA LYS A 5 -2.57 13.55 -6.72
C LYS A 5 -1.16 12.96 -6.80
N ASN A 6 -0.61 12.49 -5.69
CA ASN A 6 0.73 11.86 -5.64
C ASN A 6 0.78 10.48 -6.32
N LEU A 7 -0.35 9.78 -6.41
CA LEU A 7 -0.47 8.45 -6.99
C LEU A 7 -0.79 8.47 -8.49
N LEU A 8 -1.55 9.45 -8.96
CA LEU A 8 -1.87 9.62 -10.37
C LEU A 8 -0.61 9.76 -11.23
N GLY A 9 0.40 10.49 -10.75
CA GLY A 9 1.70 10.60 -11.42
C GLY A 9 2.48 9.27 -11.54
N LYS A 10 2.01 8.22 -10.87
CA LYS A 10 2.61 6.87 -10.87
C LYS A 10 1.71 5.84 -11.56
N GLY A 11 0.63 6.28 -12.21
CA GLY A 11 -0.34 5.41 -12.87
C GLY A 11 -1.24 4.64 -11.90
N VAL A 12 -1.28 5.02 -10.61
CA VAL A 12 -2.11 4.35 -9.60
C VAL A 12 -3.33 5.21 -9.30
N ASN A 13 -4.51 4.61 -9.42
CA ASN A 13 -5.74 5.18 -8.92
C ASN A 13 -6.16 4.44 -7.63
N ILE A 14 -6.16 5.16 -6.50
CA ILE A 14 -6.46 4.53 -5.21
C ILE A 14 -7.92 4.10 -5.10
N LEU A 15 -8.83 4.77 -5.81
CA LEU A 15 -10.26 4.40 -5.81
C LEU A 15 -10.46 3.04 -6.46
N ASP A 16 -9.71 2.73 -7.52
CA ASP A 16 -9.74 1.41 -8.15
C ASP A 16 -9.26 0.34 -7.16
N THR A 17 -8.30 0.67 -6.28
CA THR A 17 -7.85 -0.24 -5.22
C THR A 17 -8.96 -0.53 -4.20
N PHE A 18 -9.81 0.45 -3.88
CA PHE A 18 -10.89 0.29 -2.90
C PHE A 18 -12.19 -0.29 -3.47
N LEU A 19 -12.50 0.02 -4.73
CA LEU A 19 -13.81 -0.24 -5.33
C LEU A 19 -13.81 -1.45 -6.27
N ASN A 20 -12.65 -1.95 -6.71
CA ASN A 20 -12.60 -3.09 -7.61
C ASN A 20 -13.10 -4.37 -6.91
N LYS A 21 -14.20 -4.93 -7.43
CA LYS A 21 -14.76 -6.22 -7.00
C LYS A 21 -14.01 -7.43 -7.56
N THR A 22 -13.24 -7.23 -8.63
CA THR A 22 -12.43 -8.27 -9.27
C THR A 22 -10.97 -8.09 -8.88
N PRO A 23 -10.26 -9.16 -8.50
CA PRO A 23 -8.84 -9.08 -8.18
C PRO A 23 -8.09 -8.67 -9.45
N ASN A 24 -7.59 -7.44 -9.47
CA ASN A 24 -6.72 -6.96 -10.53
C ASN A 24 -5.34 -7.64 -10.41
N ASN A 25 -4.64 -7.77 -11.52
CA ASN A 25 -3.33 -8.43 -11.61
C ASN A 25 -2.24 -7.72 -10.80
N GLU A 26 -2.50 -6.48 -10.39
CA GLU A 26 -1.64 -5.66 -9.54
C GLU A 26 -2.28 -5.54 -8.17
N ASN A 27 -1.64 -6.15 -7.17
CA ASN A 27 -2.14 -6.14 -5.82
C ASN A 27 -1.73 -4.81 -5.16
N ASN A 28 -2.69 -3.94 -4.86
CA ASN A 28 -2.44 -2.63 -4.24
C ASN A 28 -2.80 -2.63 -2.75
N GLU A 29 -2.87 -3.79 -2.11
CA GLU A 29 -3.22 -3.97 -0.70
C GLU A 29 -2.43 -3.06 0.26
N ILE A 30 -1.12 -2.91 0.05
CA ILE A 30 -0.28 -2.09 0.95
C ILE A 30 -0.59 -0.61 0.76
N LEU A 31 -0.70 -0.18 -0.50
CA LEU A 31 -1.07 1.18 -0.87
C LEU A 31 -2.45 1.55 -0.33
N GLY A 32 -3.42 0.66 -0.50
CA GLY A 32 -4.78 0.83 0.03
C GLY A 32 -4.78 0.92 1.55
N SER A 33 -4.08 0.01 2.23
CA SER A 33 -3.99 0.00 3.69
C SER A 33 -3.38 1.28 4.24
N VAL A 34 -2.24 1.72 3.70
CA VAL A 34 -1.57 2.97 4.11
C VAL A 34 -2.49 4.17 3.84
N ALA A 35 -3.16 4.21 2.68
CA ALA A 35 -4.04 5.31 2.34
C ALA A 35 -5.26 5.44 3.28
N VAL A 36 -5.87 4.31 3.67
CA VAL A 36 -6.97 4.31 4.66
C VAL A 36 -6.48 4.81 6.01
N GLN A 37 -5.33 4.34 6.49
CA GLN A 37 -4.81 4.74 7.80
C GLN A 37 -4.44 6.23 7.85
N ILE A 38 -3.87 6.78 6.76
CA ILE A 38 -3.64 8.23 6.62
C ILE A 38 -4.97 8.99 6.67
N GLY A 39 -5.98 8.54 5.92
CA GLY A 39 -7.31 9.17 5.95
C GLY A 39 -7.94 9.20 7.34
N ILE A 40 -7.73 8.15 8.14
CA ILE A 40 -8.17 8.11 9.55
C ILE A 40 -7.41 9.15 10.38
N ILE A 41 -6.08 9.22 10.25
CA ILE A 41 -5.26 10.22 10.96
C ILE A 41 -5.69 11.65 10.61
N ASP A 42 -5.83 11.96 9.32
CA ASP A 42 -6.25 13.28 8.86
C ASP A 42 -7.64 13.63 9.41
N THR A 43 -8.55 12.65 9.48
CA THR A 43 -9.89 12.84 10.05
C THR A 43 -9.82 13.11 11.55
N LEU A 44 -9.00 12.37 12.30
CA LEU A 44 -8.83 12.60 13.74
C LEU A 44 -8.21 13.98 14.02
N GLN A 45 -7.18 14.37 13.26
CA GLN A 45 -6.55 15.69 13.37
C GLN A 45 -7.53 16.82 13.04
N LEU A 46 -8.38 16.65 12.02
CA LEU A 46 -9.43 17.60 11.66
C LEU A 46 -10.46 17.78 12.78
N LEU A 47 -10.75 16.72 13.53
CA LEU A 47 -11.63 16.74 14.70
C LEU A 47 -10.91 17.19 15.99
N GLU A 48 -9.67 17.66 15.89
CA GLU A 48 -8.82 18.05 17.02
C GLU A 48 -8.56 16.92 18.04
N ILE A 49 -8.75 15.67 17.61
CA ILE A 49 -8.44 14.48 18.41
C ILE A 49 -6.97 14.14 18.20
N LYS A 50 -6.16 14.36 19.24
CA LYS A 50 -4.73 14.04 19.21
C LYS A 50 -4.41 12.81 20.06
N PRO A 51 -4.18 11.64 19.45
CA PRO A 51 -3.62 10.50 20.15
C PRO A 51 -2.35 10.88 20.94
N ARG A 52 -2.29 10.46 22.20
CA ARG A 52 -1.13 10.73 23.06
C ARG A 52 0.14 10.08 22.53
N ASP A 53 0.00 8.85 22.05
CA ASP A 53 1.09 7.99 21.60
C ASP A 53 0.74 7.37 20.24
N SER A 54 1.76 7.00 19.47
CA SER A 54 1.61 6.29 18.20
C SER A 54 2.53 5.07 18.16
N LEU A 55 1.95 3.92 17.79
CA LEU A 55 2.68 2.66 17.61
C LEU A 55 2.37 2.12 16.22
N GLY A 56 3.43 1.79 15.47
CA GLY A 56 3.30 1.14 14.18
C GLY A 56 3.61 -0.34 14.26
N TYR A 57 2.84 -1.17 13.56
CA TYR A 57 3.15 -2.58 13.32
C TYR A 57 3.27 -2.83 11.81
N SER A 58 4.32 -3.56 11.39
CA SER A 58 4.61 -3.79 9.97
C SER A 58 4.64 -2.47 9.19
N PHE A 59 3.92 -2.34 8.08
CA PHE A 59 3.83 -1.09 7.30
C PHE A 59 3.12 0.06 8.04
N GLY A 60 2.44 -0.21 9.15
CA GLY A 60 1.89 0.83 10.02
C GLY A 60 2.97 1.74 10.64
N VAL A 61 4.24 1.32 10.67
CA VAL A 61 5.37 2.17 11.08
C VAL A 61 5.55 3.38 10.16
N LEU A 62 5.27 3.24 8.86
CA LEU A 62 5.29 4.37 7.93
C LEU A 62 4.24 5.42 8.31
N VAL A 63 3.05 4.95 8.67
CA VAL A 63 1.94 5.81 9.03
C VAL A 63 2.16 6.47 10.39
N ALA A 64 2.76 5.76 11.35
CA ALA A 64 3.17 6.36 12.62
C ALA A 64 4.26 7.43 12.43
N ALA A 65 5.23 7.22 11.52
CA ALA A 65 6.22 8.22 11.18
C ALA A 65 5.60 9.48 10.53
N TYR A 66 4.59 9.30 9.67
CA TYR A 66 3.79 10.39 9.13
C TYR A 66 3.05 11.17 10.24
N TYR A 67 2.34 10.46 11.12
CA TYR A 67 1.61 11.08 12.23
C TYR A 67 2.52 11.92 13.14
N ASN A 68 3.72 11.43 13.42
CA ASN A 68 4.71 12.13 14.24
C ASN A 68 5.45 13.27 13.48
N GLY A 69 5.17 13.46 12.19
CA GLY A 69 5.81 14.49 11.37
C GLY A 69 7.26 14.19 10.99
N HIS A 70 7.73 12.94 11.13
CA HIS A 70 9.09 12.54 10.76
C HIS A 70 9.27 12.41 9.24
N ILE A 71 8.18 12.13 8.52
CA ILE A 71 8.14 12.06 7.07
C ILE A 71 6.88 12.75 6.56
N THR A 72 6.94 13.31 5.36
CA THR A 72 5.83 13.96 4.68
C THR A 72 4.83 12.93 4.15
N LEU A 73 3.61 13.39 3.82
CA LEU A 73 2.62 12.58 3.12
C LEU A 73 3.17 12.00 1.80
N GLU A 74 3.95 12.81 1.06
CA GLU A 74 4.53 12.38 -0.21
C GLU A 74 5.56 11.26 0.00
N GLU A 75 6.48 11.41 0.94
CA GLU A 75 7.47 10.39 1.27
C GLU A 75 6.80 9.09 1.73
N THR A 76 5.79 9.20 2.60
CA THR A 76 5.01 8.05 3.10
C THR A 76 4.39 7.26 1.96
N ILE A 77 3.73 7.95 1.02
CA ILE A 77 3.08 7.34 -0.13
C ILE A 77 4.10 6.78 -1.13
N ASN A 78 5.22 7.46 -1.33
CA ASN A 78 6.31 6.97 -2.19
C ASN A 78 6.92 5.68 -1.63
N CYS A 79 7.18 5.61 -0.32
CA CYS A 79 7.64 4.38 0.34
C CYS A 79 6.64 3.24 0.18
N ALA A 80 5.35 3.49 0.46
CA ALA A 80 4.30 2.49 0.30
C ALA A 80 4.20 1.99 -1.14
N PHE A 81 4.31 2.88 -2.13
CA PHE A 81 4.30 2.52 -3.55
C PHE A 81 5.48 1.61 -3.92
N VAL A 82 6.70 1.95 -3.51
CA VAL A 82 7.89 1.15 -3.80
C VAL A 82 7.79 -0.24 -3.18
N ILE A 83 7.38 -0.32 -1.92
CA ILE A 83 7.19 -1.60 -1.20
C ILE A 83 6.13 -2.45 -1.92
N ASN A 84 4.99 -1.86 -2.27
CA ASN A 84 3.90 -2.54 -2.95
C ASN A 84 4.34 -3.10 -4.31
N LYS A 85 5.04 -2.29 -5.11
CA LYS A 85 5.59 -2.72 -6.39
C LYS A 85 6.58 -3.87 -6.24
N PHE A 86 7.52 -3.75 -5.31
CA PHE A 86 8.50 -4.79 -5.04
C PHE A 86 7.84 -6.13 -4.65
N LEU A 87 6.85 -6.10 -3.75
CA LEU A 87 6.15 -7.31 -3.34
C LEU A 87 5.30 -7.91 -4.46
N ASN A 88 4.69 -7.09 -5.32
CA ASN A 88 4.03 -7.57 -6.53
C ASN A 88 4.98 -8.29 -7.47
N ASP A 89 6.18 -7.76 -7.68
CA ASP A 89 7.18 -8.38 -8.54
C ASP A 89 7.68 -9.71 -7.95
N VAL A 90 7.93 -9.77 -6.64
CA VAL A 90 8.27 -11.02 -5.93
C VAL A 90 7.15 -12.05 -6.05
N ASN A 91 5.89 -11.65 -5.82
CA ASN A 91 4.74 -12.54 -5.92
C ASN A 91 4.57 -13.11 -7.33
N LYS A 92 4.74 -12.28 -8.37
CA LYS A 92 4.73 -12.73 -9.78
C LYS A 92 5.79 -13.79 -10.02
N LEU A 93 7.04 -13.54 -9.60
CA LEU A 93 8.15 -14.50 -9.75
C LEU A 93 7.90 -15.83 -9.03
N CYS A 94 7.39 -15.79 -7.80
CA CYS A 94 7.05 -16.99 -7.04
C CYS A 94 5.93 -17.80 -7.70
N ASN A 95 4.90 -17.13 -8.22
CA ASN A 95 3.78 -17.77 -8.91
C ASN A 95 4.20 -18.44 -10.23
N THR A 96 5.04 -17.77 -11.03
CA THR A 96 5.59 -18.36 -12.27
C THR A 96 6.43 -19.60 -11.98
N LYS A 97 7.31 -19.56 -10.96
CA LYS A 97 8.09 -20.75 -10.55
C LYS A 97 7.19 -21.92 -10.14
N LYS A 98 6.13 -21.66 -9.39
CA LYS A 98 5.16 -22.68 -8.95
C LYS A 98 4.46 -23.34 -10.15
N GLN A 99 4.03 -22.55 -11.14
CA GLN A 99 3.41 -23.07 -12.36
C GLN A 99 4.36 -23.97 -13.16
N ASN A 100 5.62 -23.57 -13.30
CA ASN A 100 6.61 -24.37 -14.03
C ASN A 100 6.89 -25.72 -13.35
N ILE A 101 6.99 -25.76 -12.02
CA ILE A 101 7.17 -27.02 -11.26
C ILE A 101 5.97 -27.96 -11.44
N ILE A 102 4.75 -27.40 -11.44
CA ILE A 102 3.52 -28.15 -11.67
C ILE A 102 3.52 -28.75 -13.08
N GLN A 103 3.81 -27.96 -14.11
CA GLN A 103 3.83 -28.45 -15.50
C GLN A 103 4.86 -29.57 -15.72
N VAL A 104 6.07 -29.44 -15.16
CA VAL A 104 7.10 -30.49 -15.24
C VAL A 104 6.67 -31.78 -14.53
N ARG A 105 5.90 -31.69 -13.44
CA ARG A 105 5.37 -32.86 -12.71
C ARG A 105 4.29 -33.63 -13.45
N TYR A 106 3.52 -32.99 -14.34
CA TYR A 106 2.43 -33.63 -15.09
C TYR A 106 2.78 -33.94 -16.55
N ALA A 107 4.02 -33.64 -16.98
CA ALA A 107 4.54 -33.94 -18.31
C ALA A 107 5.43 -35.20 -18.36
N ASN A 108 5.66 -35.86 -17.22
CA ASN A 108 6.34 -37.16 -17.07
C ASN A 108 5.37 -38.19 -16.49
#